data_AF-L9M4U3-F1
#
_entry.id   AF-L9M4U3-F1
#
_cell.length_a   1.000
_cell.length_b   1.000
_cell.length_c   1.000
_cell.angle_alpha   90.00
_cell.angle_beta   90.00
_cell.angle_gamma   90.00
#
_symmetry.space_group_name_H-M   'P 1'
#
loop_
_entity.id
_entity.type
_entity.pdbx_description
1 polymer ?
#
loop_
_entity_poly.entity_id
_entity_poly.type
_entity_poly.pdbx_seq_one_letter_code
_entity_poly.pdbx_strand_id
1 'polypeptide(L)'
;MLAKPPEKQHEELDTILDVKWMTADFTQEIDDAFPCEPVGILVQTQNIEIGQEIDVVIELKNRRDHQAVEYTVYGKVEPDHHVRIIFDQHIDLNSCENAEFEQ
;
A
#
# COMPACT_ATOMS: atom_id res chain seq x y z
N MET A 1 -24.12 47.24 5.15
CA MET A 1 -23.96 45.90 4.56
C MET A 1 -22.69 45.31 5.14
N LEU A 2 -22.80 44.37 6.09
CA LEU A 2 -21.65 43.69 6.68
C LEU A 2 -21.21 42.60 5.70
N ALA A 3 -20.00 42.73 5.14
CA ALA A 3 -19.39 41.67 4.35
C ALA A 3 -19.21 40.43 5.24
N LYS A 4 -19.74 39.28 4.81
CA LYS A 4 -19.45 38.00 5.44
C LYS A 4 -17.92 37.77 5.43
N PRO A 5 -17.34 37.19 6.50
CA PRO A 5 -15.95 36.77 6.45
C PRO A 5 -15.77 35.74 5.32
N PRO A 6 -14.60 35.70 4.64
CA PRO A 6 -14.35 34.69 3.63
C PRO A 6 -14.49 33.31 4.29
N GLU A 7 -15.36 32.48 3.71
CA GLU A 7 -15.42 31.06 4.03
C GLU A 7 -14.02 30.49 3.85
N LYS A 8 -13.44 29.95 4.92
CA LYS A 8 -12.20 29.20 4.84
C LYS A 8 -12.47 28.02 3.92
N GLN A 9 -12.05 28.12 2.67
CA GLN A 9 -11.90 26.95 1.81
C GLN A 9 -10.81 26.10 2.49
N HIS A 10 -11.23 25.04 3.18
CA HIS A 10 -10.31 23.95 3.47
C HIS A 10 -9.96 23.37 2.11
N GLU A 11 -8.74 23.56 1.65
CA GLU A 11 -8.16 22.65 0.65
C GLU A 11 -8.15 21.28 1.31
N GLU A 12 -9.13 20.46 0.96
CA GLU A 12 -9.15 19.04 1.28
C GLU A 12 -7.99 18.41 0.50
N LEU A 13 -6.85 18.24 1.15
CA LEU A 13 -5.66 17.65 0.54
C LEU A 13 -5.95 16.20 0.15
N ASP A 14 -5.53 15.81 -1.06
CA ASP A 14 -5.43 14.42 -1.48
C ASP A 14 -4.54 13.68 -0.49
N THR A 15 -5.12 12.77 0.28
CA THR A 15 -4.46 12.19 1.44
C THR A 15 -4.57 10.66 1.40
N ILE A 16 -3.44 9.98 1.58
CA ILE A 16 -3.42 8.58 2.00
C ILE A 16 -3.68 8.56 3.50
N LEU A 17 -4.78 7.93 3.91
CA LEU A 17 -5.21 7.87 5.31
C LEU A 17 -4.55 6.71 6.06
N ASP A 18 -4.43 5.56 5.40
CA ASP A 18 -3.94 4.34 6.01
C ASP A 18 -3.40 3.37 4.96
N VAL A 19 -2.47 2.49 5.36
CA VAL A 19 -1.89 1.45 4.52
C VAL A 19 -1.79 0.16 5.32
N LYS A 20 -2.41 -0.90 4.81
CA LYS A 20 -2.46 -2.21 5.47
C LYS A 20 -1.95 -3.32 4.57
N TRP A 21 -1.22 -4.25 5.17
CA TRP A 21 -0.91 -5.52 4.56
C TRP A 21 -2.08 -6.48 4.78
N MET A 22 -2.49 -7.17 3.73
CA MET A 22 -3.64 -8.05 3.71
C MET A 22 -3.27 -9.39 3.07
N THR A 23 -4.10 -10.41 3.26
CA THR A 23 -4.13 -11.56 2.36
C THR A 23 -4.38 -11.10 0.91
N ALA A 24 -3.93 -11.86 -0.08
CA ALA A 24 -4.09 -11.51 -1.51
C ALA A 24 -5.56 -11.36 -1.94
N ASP A 25 -6.50 -11.96 -1.21
CA ASP A 25 -7.94 -11.84 -1.41
C ASP A 25 -8.60 -10.70 -0.60
N PHE A 26 -7.80 -9.92 0.15
CA PHE A 26 -8.22 -8.77 0.97
C PHE A 26 -9.23 -9.11 2.08
N THR A 27 -9.30 -10.37 2.51
CA THR A 27 -10.24 -10.80 3.57
C THR A 27 -9.69 -10.61 4.98
N GLN A 28 -8.36 -10.62 5.15
CA GLN A 28 -7.72 -10.54 6.45
C GLN A 28 -6.47 -9.65 6.43
N GLU A 29 -6.29 -8.84 7.48
CA GLU A 29 -5.07 -8.07 7.73
C GLU A 29 -3.96 -9.00 8.25
N ILE A 30 -2.73 -8.81 7.77
CA ILE A 30 -1.56 -9.62 8.13
C ILE A 30 -0.43 -8.74 8.66
N ASP A 31 0.30 -9.26 9.64
CA ASP A 31 1.46 -8.57 10.24
C ASP A 31 2.79 -8.97 9.59
N ASP A 32 2.82 -10.12 8.93
CA ASP A 32 4.00 -10.66 8.24
C ASP A 32 3.56 -11.50 7.04
N ALA A 33 4.48 -11.70 6.09
CA ALA A 33 4.25 -12.45 4.86
C ALA A 33 5.38 -13.43 4.61
N PHE A 34 5.05 -14.65 4.20
CA PHE A 34 6.10 -15.58 3.79
C PHE A 34 6.71 -15.14 2.46
N PRO A 35 8.03 -15.36 2.27
CA PRO A 35 8.67 -15.13 0.99
C PRO A 35 7.94 -15.91 -0.11
N CYS A 36 7.82 -15.30 -1.28
CA CYS A 36 7.22 -15.93 -2.46
C CYS A 36 5.70 -16.23 -2.35
N GLU A 37 5.01 -15.65 -1.35
CA GLU A 37 3.54 -15.63 -1.30
C GLU A 37 3.00 -14.26 -1.74
N PRO A 38 1.94 -14.22 -2.58
CA PRO A 38 1.30 -12.97 -2.94
C PRO A 38 0.57 -12.39 -1.73
N VAL A 39 0.67 -11.07 -1.56
CA VAL A 39 -0.01 -10.33 -0.50
C VAL A 39 -0.82 -9.18 -1.07
N GLY A 40 -1.82 -8.73 -0.34
CA GLY A 40 -2.59 -7.53 -0.65
C GLY A 40 -2.02 -6.32 0.07
N ILE A 41 -2.01 -5.17 -0.61
CA ILE A 41 -1.79 -3.85 0.01
C ILE A 41 -3.10 -3.08 -0.16
N LEU A 42 -3.73 -2.75 0.97
CA LEU A 42 -4.94 -1.95 1.02
C LEU A 42 -4.59 -0.54 1.45
N VAL A 43 -4.77 0.42 0.55
CA VAL A 43 -4.54 1.84 0.83
C VAL A 43 -5.89 2.54 0.93
N GLN A 44 -6.14 3.21 2.04
CA GLN A 44 -7.32 4.06 2.20
C GLN A 44 -6.99 5.48 1.75
N THR A 45 -7.81 6.05 0.86
CA THR A 45 -7.60 7.40 0.32
C THR A 45 -8.71 8.34 0.72
N GLN A 46 -8.41 9.63 0.75
CA GLN A 46 -9.37 10.72 0.90
C GLN A 46 -9.10 11.78 -0.16
N ASN A 47 -10.18 12.29 -0.75
CA ASN A 47 -10.18 13.37 -1.75
C ASN A 47 -9.55 13.02 -3.12
N ILE A 48 -8.95 11.84 -3.26
CA ILE A 48 -8.47 11.32 -4.56
C ILE A 48 -9.66 10.82 -5.40
N GLU A 49 -9.71 11.22 -6.67
CA GLU A 49 -10.81 10.86 -7.57
C GLU A 49 -10.91 9.35 -7.80
N ILE A 50 -12.14 8.82 -7.82
CA ILE A 50 -12.39 7.42 -8.20
C ILE A 50 -11.88 7.21 -9.62
N GLY A 51 -11.03 6.21 -9.77
CA GLY A 51 -10.40 5.87 -11.03
C GLY A 51 -9.08 6.58 -11.31
N GLN A 52 -8.62 7.46 -10.42
CA GLN A 52 -7.26 7.98 -10.48
C GLN A 52 -6.25 6.89 -10.11
N GLU A 53 -5.14 6.85 -10.84
CA GLU A 53 -3.99 6.00 -10.51
C GLU A 53 -3.12 6.69 -9.48
N ILE A 54 -2.65 5.93 -8.49
CA ILE A 54 -1.68 6.38 -7.49
C ILE A 54 -0.46 5.46 -7.48
N ASP A 55 0.68 6.06 -7.18
CA ASP A 55 1.94 5.37 -6.96
C ASP A 55 2.09 5.11 -5.45
N VAL A 56 2.35 3.87 -5.08
CA VAL A 56 2.62 3.46 -3.70
C VAL A 56 4.04 2.92 -3.66
N VAL A 57 4.90 3.55 -2.85
CA VAL A 57 6.27 3.08 -2.62
C VAL A 57 6.28 2.24 -1.35
N ILE A 58 6.68 0.99 -1.50
CA ILE A 58 6.84 0.02 -0.40
C ILE A 58 8.33 -0.28 -0.22
N GLU A 59 8.80 -0.18 1.02
CA GLU A 59 10.16 -0.53 1.40
C GLU A 59 10.16 -1.93 2.04
N LEU A 60 10.79 -2.90 1.38
CA LEU A 60 11.02 -4.23 1.95
C LEU A 60 12.41 -4.29 2.57
N LYS A 61 12.49 -4.58 3.88
CA LYS A 61 13.76 -4.80 4.57
C LYS A 61 14.09 -6.28 4.61
N ASN A 62 15.19 -6.65 3.97
CA ASN A 62 15.72 -7.99 4.12
C ASN A 62 16.34 -8.13 5.53
N ARG A 63 15.78 -9.06 6.31
CA ARG A 63 16.23 -9.31 7.69
C ARG A 63 17.66 -9.85 7.78
N ARG A 64 18.23 -10.45 6.71
CA ARG A 64 19.58 -11.04 6.72
C ARG A 64 20.70 -10.02 6.59
N ASP A 65 20.52 -8.99 5.76
CA ASP A 65 21.58 -8.04 5.40
C ASP A 65 21.20 -6.58 5.66
N HIS A 66 20.02 -6.33 6.25
CA HIS A 66 19.47 -5.00 6.51
C HIS A 66 19.38 -4.11 5.26
N GLN A 67 19.46 -4.69 4.06
CA GLN A 67 19.23 -3.94 2.84
C GLN A 67 17.73 -3.70 2.67
N ALA A 68 17.39 -2.44 2.49
CA ALA A 68 16.06 -2.02 2.08
C ALA A 68 16.00 -2.02 0.54
N VAL A 69 14.99 -2.68 -0.01
CA VAL A 69 14.65 -2.60 -1.43
C VAL A 69 13.31 -1.89 -1.53
N GLU A 70 13.29 -0.79 -2.29
CA GLU A 70 12.06 -0.06 -2.59
C GLU A 70 11.41 -0.63 -3.85
N TYR A 71 10.10 -0.84 -3.79
CA TYR A 71 9.27 -1.16 -4.94
C TYR A 71 8.22 -0.07 -5.09
N THR A 72 8.08 0.45 -6.31
CA THR A 72 6.93 1.27 -6.68
C THR A 72 5.87 0.37 -7.28
N VAL A 73 4.70 0.34 -6.65
CA VAL A 73 3.53 -0.38 -7.14
C VAL A 73 2.41 0.61 -7.46
N TYR A 74 1.56 0.23 -8.39
CA TYR A 74 0.53 1.09 -8.95
C TYR A 74 -0.84 0.53 -8.62
N GLY A 75 -1.78 1.41 -8.29
CA GLY A 75 -3.15 1.03 -8.05
C GLY A 75 -4.11 2.15 -8.39
N LYS A 76 -5.38 1.79 -8.59
CA LYS A 76 -6.44 2.71 -9.00
C LYS A 76 -7.45 2.86 -7.87
N VAL A 77 -7.89 4.08 -7.60
CA VAL A 77 -8.90 4.35 -6.56
C VAL A 77 -10.23 3.73 -6.96
N GLU A 78 -10.73 2.84 -6.11
CA GLU A 78 -11.99 2.13 -6.26
C GLU A 78 -13.17 2.93 -5.68
N PRO A 79 -14.43 2.56 -5.98
CA PRO A 79 -15.61 3.31 -5.53
C PRO A 79 -15.80 3.43 -4.01
N ASP A 80 -15.11 2.60 -3.24
CA ASP A 80 -15.10 2.65 -1.78
C ASP A 80 -13.95 3.49 -1.21
N HIS A 81 -13.27 4.28 -2.05
CA HIS A 81 -12.08 5.08 -1.71
C HIS A 81 -10.91 4.27 -1.17
N HIS A 82 -10.80 3.02 -1.61
CA HIS A 82 -9.62 2.19 -1.38
C HIS A 82 -8.85 1.95 -2.68
N VAL A 83 -7.58 1.60 -2.53
CA VAL A 83 -6.74 1.06 -3.60
C VAL A 83 -6.28 -0.32 -3.15
N ARG A 84 -6.56 -1.34 -3.97
CA ARG A 84 -6.19 -2.74 -3.71
C ARG A 84 -5.11 -3.17 -4.68
N ILE A 85 -3.94 -3.50 -4.16
CA ILE A 85 -2.78 -3.90 -4.95
C ILE A 85 -2.38 -5.32 -4.54
N ILE A 86 -2.32 -6.24 -5.50
CA ILE A 86 -1.71 -7.55 -5.27
C ILE A 86 -0.22 -7.39 -5.52
N PHE A 87 0.56 -7.58 -4.47
CA PHE A 87 2.01 -7.53 -4.51
C PHE A 87 2.56 -8.96 -4.48
N ASP A 88 3.09 -9.39 -5.62
CA ASP A 88 3.73 -10.68 -5.78
C ASP A 88 5.22 -10.56 -5.48
N GLN A 89 5.65 -11.15 -4.37
CA GLN A 89 7.04 -11.19 -3.96
C GLN A 89 7.82 -12.24 -4.76
N HIS A 90 7.91 -12.07 -6.07
CA HIS A 90 8.85 -12.84 -6.90
C HIS A 90 10.28 -12.35 -6.66
N ILE A 91 10.81 -12.67 -5.48
CA ILE A 91 12.24 -12.62 -5.20
C ILE A 91 12.84 -13.86 -5.89
N ASP A 92 13.94 -13.69 -6.62
CA ASP A 92 14.58 -14.73 -7.45
C ASP A 92 14.53 -16.14 -6.82
N LEU A 93 13.97 -17.10 -7.56
CA LEU A 93 13.57 -18.45 -7.10
C LEU A 93 14.68 -19.31 -6.49
N ASN A 94 15.96 -18.98 -6.69
CA ASN A 94 17.07 -19.62 -5.96
C ASN A 94 17.02 -19.36 -4.44
N SER A 95 16.19 -18.40 -4.00
CA SER A 95 15.97 -18.06 -2.59
C SER A 95 14.77 -18.77 -1.97
N CYS A 96 13.73 -19.18 -2.72
CA CYS A 96 12.54 -19.83 -2.14
C CYS A 96 12.85 -21.27 -1.64
N GLU A 97 13.82 -21.98 -2.25
CA GLU A 97 14.25 -23.33 -1.80
C GLU A 97 15.22 -23.31 -0.60
N ASN A 98 15.81 -22.15 -0.26
CA ASN A 98 16.80 -21.99 0.81
C ASN A 98 16.45 -20.85 1.81
N ALA A 99 15.20 -20.43 1.84
CA ALA A 99 14.68 -19.45 2.78
C ALA A 99 14.46 -20.11 4.16
N GLU A 100 15.52 -20.63 4.78
CA GLU A 100 15.54 -20.81 6.23
C GLU A 100 15.49 -19.41 6.87
N PHE A 101 14.32 -19.04 7.36
CA PHE A 101 14.16 -17.98 8.34
C PHE A 101 13.60 -18.67 9.59
N GLU A 102 14.38 -18.66 10.68
CA GLU A 102 13.97 -19.33 11.92
C GLU A 102 12.72 -18.68 12.53
N GLN A 103 11.89 -19.54 13.12
CA GLN A 103 10.56 -19.28 13.70
C GLN A 103 10.56 -18.30 14.87
#